data_AF-A0A0P1GX01-F1
#
_entry.id   AF-A0A0P1GX01-F1
#
_cell.length_a   1.000
_cell.length_b   1.000
_cell.length_c   1.000
_cell.angle_alpha   90.00
_cell.angle_beta   90.00
_cell.angle_gamma   90.00
#
_symmetry.space_group_name_H-M   'P 1'
#
loop_
_entity.id
_entity.type
_entity.pdbx_description
1 polymer ?
#
loop_
_entity_poly.entity_id
_entity_poly.type
_entity_poly.pdbx_seq_one_letter_code
_entity_poly.pdbx_strand_id
1 'polypeptide(L)'
;MKQRRALLLLPALLALWPLARWIKPAPLPPVPPLAAPTGTLSVFHLGHSLVGPDMPHMLAQLAPAGHHWNSQLGSGTSLKEHWEPDLEIRDFATTNATSAYRDAREAIGSGDYDAVILTEMVELRDALRYFDGADYFHRWADLARSGATETRVYLYETWHHLNDPDGWETRIAQDLGPLWLGKLTGADSRANPERPAYLIPAGQVMAAVARAAEAGEIDGMTTREDLFARNDQGALDTIHINDLGAYVVALTHYAVLYQRSPLGLPHQLQRSDGSAANSFTPMAAAQVQKIVWETVLTQPRIGFGVTSGGEGTK
;
A
#
# COMPACT_ATOMS: atom_id res chain seq x y z
N MET A 1 -56.04 -45.33 23.80
CA MET A 1 -55.19 -46.55 23.70
C MET A 1 -55.14 -46.98 22.24
N LYS A 2 -53.94 -47.35 21.76
CA LYS A 2 -53.58 -47.85 20.42
C LYS A 2 -53.45 -46.76 19.34
N GLN A 3 -52.45 -46.75 18.46
CA GLN A 3 -51.05 -47.22 18.50
C GLN A 3 -50.37 -46.52 17.30
N ARG A 4 -49.20 -45.94 17.51
CA ARG A 4 -48.40 -45.24 16.49
C ARG A 4 -47.93 -46.22 15.41
N ARG A 5 -48.11 -45.86 14.14
CA ARG A 5 -47.26 -46.28 13.02
C ARG A 5 -47.04 -45.07 12.11
N ALA A 6 -45.83 -44.54 12.11
CA ALA A 6 -45.36 -43.62 11.08
C ALA A 6 -44.03 -44.16 10.56
N LEU A 7 -43.99 -44.30 9.24
CA LEU A 7 -42.92 -44.83 8.41
C LEU A 7 -41.58 -44.09 8.61
N LEU A 8 -40.50 -44.86 8.50
CA LEU A 8 -39.13 -44.42 8.20
C LEU A 8 -38.98 -44.06 6.71
N LEU A 9 -37.86 -43.34 6.43
CA LEU A 9 -37.21 -43.02 5.14
C LEU A 9 -37.63 -41.65 4.56
N LEU A 10 -36.75 -40.69 4.22
CA LEU A 10 -35.31 -40.67 3.84
C LEU A 10 -34.79 -39.18 3.95
N PRO A 11 -33.54 -38.79 3.57
CA PRO A 11 -32.35 -38.69 4.41
C PRO A 11 -31.53 -37.37 4.24
N ALA A 12 -30.38 -37.28 4.91
CA ALA A 12 -29.14 -36.63 4.44
C ALA A 12 -29.19 -35.13 4.02
N LEU A 13 -29.09 -34.22 4.99
CA LEU A 13 -28.65 -32.83 4.74
C LEU A 13 -27.52 -32.34 5.66
N LEU A 14 -26.96 -33.20 6.52
CA LEU A 14 -25.97 -32.79 7.53
C LEU A 14 -24.51 -33.19 7.22
N ALA A 15 -24.22 -33.69 6.01
CA ALA A 15 -22.88 -34.21 5.68
C ALA A 15 -21.99 -33.28 4.81
N LEU A 16 -22.41 -32.05 4.49
CA LEU A 16 -21.63 -31.14 3.62
C LEU A 16 -20.79 -30.09 4.36
N TRP A 17 -20.95 -29.95 5.68
CA TRP A 17 -20.18 -28.94 6.43
C TRP A 17 -18.66 -29.16 6.50
N PRO A 18 -18.09 -30.39 6.43
CA PRO A 18 -16.63 -30.53 6.47
C PRO A 18 -15.94 -30.26 5.13
N LEU A 19 -16.65 -30.22 3.99
CA LEU A 19 -16.03 -29.98 2.68
C LEU A 19 -15.68 -28.51 2.43
N ALA A 20 -16.41 -27.56 3.03
CA ALA A 20 -16.14 -26.12 2.88
C ALA A 20 -14.77 -25.70 3.47
N ARG A 21 -14.23 -26.46 4.43
CA ARG A 21 -12.90 -26.19 5.04
C ARG A 21 -11.71 -26.57 4.16
N TRP A 22 -11.93 -27.25 3.03
CA TRP A 22 -10.88 -27.70 2.11
C TRP A 22 -10.88 -26.97 0.77
N ILE A 23 -11.82 -26.05 0.55
CA ILE A 23 -11.85 -25.21 -0.65
C ILE A 23 -10.83 -24.09 -0.43
N LYS A 24 -9.63 -24.24 -0.99
CA LYS A 24 -8.69 -23.12 -1.12
C LYS A 24 -9.41 -22.01 -1.90
N PRO A 25 -9.31 -20.74 -1.48
CA PRO A 25 -9.88 -19.65 -2.27
C PRO A 25 -9.31 -19.70 -3.69
N ALA A 26 -10.16 -19.42 -4.68
CA ALA A 26 -9.73 -19.35 -6.06
C ALA A 26 -8.52 -18.41 -6.19
N PRO A 27 -7.57 -18.70 -7.10
CA PRO A 27 -6.42 -17.84 -7.32
C PRO A 27 -6.87 -16.40 -7.61
N LEU A 28 -6.05 -15.44 -7.24
CA LEU A 28 -6.35 -14.04 -7.53
C LEU A 28 -6.43 -13.86 -9.06
N PRO A 29 -7.46 -13.15 -9.57
CA PRO A 29 -7.53 -12.86 -11.00
C PRO A 29 -6.34 -11.98 -11.40
N PRO A 30 -5.82 -12.10 -12.63
CA PRO A 30 -4.81 -11.17 -13.14
C PRO A 30 -5.37 -9.74 -13.08
N VAL A 31 -4.49 -8.74 -12.91
CA VAL A 31 -4.94 -7.34 -13.04
C VAL A 31 -4.85 -6.91 -14.50
N PRO A 32 -5.84 -6.19 -15.04
CA PRO A 32 -5.73 -5.62 -16.37
C PRO A 32 -4.65 -4.53 -16.38
N PRO A 33 -3.94 -4.33 -17.50
CA PRO A 33 -2.96 -3.27 -17.59
C PRO A 33 -3.65 -1.90 -17.61
N LEU A 34 -3.07 -0.93 -16.90
CA LEU A 34 -3.48 0.47 -16.92
C LEU A 34 -2.69 1.23 -17.98
N ALA A 35 -3.34 2.15 -18.67
CA ALA A 35 -2.64 3.13 -19.48
C ALA A 35 -1.84 4.09 -18.59
N ALA A 36 -0.58 4.38 -18.96
CA ALA A 36 0.23 5.38 -18.27
C ALA A 36 -0.48 6.76 -18.30
N PRO A 37 -0.55 7.49 -17.18
CA PRO A 37 -1.11 8.84 -17.18
C PRO A 37 -0.34 9.78 -18.12
N THR A 38 -1.09 10.51 -18.94
CA THR A 38 -0.54 11.52 -19.86
C THR A 38 -0.29 12.86 -19.17
N GLY A 39 -0.98 13.14 -18.06
CA GLY A 39 -0.90 14.38 -17.29
C GLY A 39 -0.57 14.19 -15.82
N THR A 40 -0.90 15.20 -15.03
CA THR A 40 -0.81 15.21 -13.57
C THR A 40 -1.91 14.34 -12.95
N LEU A 41 -1.67 13.87 -11.73
CA LEU A 41 -2.66 13.10 -10.97
C LEU A 41 -3.15 13.86 -9.74
N SER A 42 -4.40 13.62 -9.44
CA SER A 42 -5.17 14.00 -8.26
C SER A 42 -5.27 12.75 -7.38
N VAL A 43 -4.58 12.71 -6.23
CA VAL A 43 -4.51 11.48 -5.41
C VAL A 43 -5.03 11.68 -4.00
N PHE A 44 -5.66 10.64 -3.45
CA PHE A 44 -6.07 10.61 -2.05
C PHE A 44 -5.34 9.49 -1.30
N HIS A 45 -4.68 9.82 -0.19
CA HIS A 45 -4.06 8.84 0.69
C HIS A 45 -4.93 8.61 1.94
N LEU A 46 -5.42 7.40 2.13
CA LEU A 46 -6.13 6.97 3.33
C LEU A 46 -5.30 5.94 4.09
N GLY A 47 -5.08 6.19 5.38
CA GLY A 47 -4.41 5.23 6.25
C GLY A 47 -3.82 5.87 7.49
N HIS A 48 -2.56 5.59 7.77
CA HIS A 48 -1.96 5.90 9.07
C HIS A 48 -0.58 6.56 8.96
N SER A 49 0.12 6.67 10.09
CA SER A 49 1.43 7.33 10.23
C SER A 49 2.54 6.88 9.26
N LEU A 50 2.40 5.72 8.58
CA LEU A 50 3.38 5.26 7.56
C LEU A 50 3.13 5.84 6.16
N VAL A 51 2.02 6.54 5.97
CA VAL A 51 1.92 7.54 4.89
C VAL A 51 2.75 8.75 5.30
N GLY A 52 2.53 9.25 6.52
CA GLY A 52 3.24 10.40 7.08
C GLY A 52 3.00 11.70 6.31
N PRO A 53 3.49 12.84 6.81
CA PRO A 53 3.32 14.13 6.14
C PRO A 53 4.35 14.34 5.01
N ASP A 54 5.54 13.76 5.13
CA ASP A 54 6.66 14.05 4.22
C ASP A 54 6.62 13.27 2.92
N MET A 55 6.22 11.99 2.94
CA MET A 55 6.22 11.17 1.72
C MET A 55 5.29 11.73 0.63
N PRO A 56 4.01 12.07 0.90
CA PRO A 56 3.15 12.68 -0.13
C PRO A 56 3.70 14.04 -0.62
N HIS A 57 4.35 14.80 0.25
CA HIS A 57 4.99 16.06 -0.12
C HIS A 57 6.22 15.86 -1.02
N MET A 58 7.03 14.84 -0.75
CA MET A 58 8.15 14.44 -1.61
C MET A 58 7.65 13.90 -2.95
N LEU A 59 6.58 13.10 -2.97
CA LEU A 59 5.95 12.65 -4.20
C LEU A 59 5.52 13.83 -5.08
N ALA A 60 4.92 14.87 -4.50
CA ALA A 60 4.50 16.06 -5.24
C ALA A 60 5.67 16.81 -5.91
N GLN A 61 6.86 16.81 -5.29
CA GLN A 61 8.06 17.41 -5.87
C GLN A 61 8.67 16.57 -7.01
N LEU A 62 8.46 15.25 -6.97
CA LEU A 62 8.94 14.30 -7.98
C LEU A 62 7.99 14.16 -9.18
N ALA A 63 6.70 14.42 -8.95
CA ALA A 63 5.64 14.27 -9.93
C ALA A 63 5.62 15.43 -10.98
N PRO A 64 4.94 15.25 -12.12
CA PRO A 64 4.68 16.34 -13.06
C PRO A 64 4.01 17.54 -12.37
N ALA A 65 4.36 18.75 -12.82
CA ALA A 65 3.85 20.00 -12.27
C ALA A 65 2.31 20.06 -12.34
N GLY A 66 1.67 20.24 -11.18
CA GLY A 66 0.22 20.19 -11.00
C GLY A 66 -0.29 18.91 -10.31
N HIS A 67 0.62 18.02 -9.89
CA HIS A 67 0.24 16.91 -9.01
C HIS A 67 -0.43 17.40 -7.72
N HIS A 68 -1.61 16.84 -7.57
CA HIS A 68 -2.56 16.89 -6.49
C HIS A 68 -2.48 15.87 -5.37
N TRP A 69 -2.49 16.23 -4.08
CA TRP A 69 -2.83 15.23 -3.08
C TRP A 69 -3.66 15.77 -1.91
N ASN A 70 -4.48 14.87 -1.36
CA ASN A 70 -5.14 15.01 -0.07
C ASN A 70 -4.94 13.74 0.76
N SER A 71 -5.20 13.84 2.06
CA SER A 71 -5.13 12.68 2.94
C SER A 71 -6.07 12.77 4.12
N GLN A 72 -6.40 11.61 4.69
CA GLN A 72 -6.88 11.48 6.05
C GLN A 72 -6.08 10.39 6.75
N LEU A 73 -5.43 10.75 7.86
CA LEU A 73 -4.49 9.87 8.57
C LEU A 73 -4.87 9.71 10.05
N GLY A 74 -4.27 8.71 10.69
CA GLY A 74 -4.24 8.58 12.15
C GLY A 74 -3.10 7.68 12.62
N SER A 75 -2.85 7.65 13.93
CA SER A 75 -1.75 6.87 14.51
C SER A 75 -2.12 5.38 14.62
N GLY A 76 -1.58 4.58 13.71
CA GLY A 76 -1.87 3.13 13.64
C GLY A 76 -3.33 2.80 13.33
N THR A 77 -4.06 3.75 12.75
CA THR A 77 -5.51 3.65 12.48
C THR A 77 -5.81 2.63 11.39
N SER A 78 -6.84 1.83 11.61
CA SER A 78 -7.37 0.86 10.68
C SER A 78 -8.34 1.47 9.66
N LEU A 79 -8.54 0.81 8.52
CA LEU A 79 -9.54 1.23 7.53
C LEU A 79 -10.97 1.26 8.10
N LYS A 80 -11.25 0.41 9.10
CA LYS A 80 -12.51 0.37 9.85
C LYS A 80 -12.76 1.63 10.66
N GLU A 81 -11.75 2.07 11.42
CA GLU A 81 -11.85 3.28 12.25
C GLU A 81 -12.04 4.53 11.40
N HIS A 82 -11.49 4.59 10.19
CA HIS A 82 -11.80 5.68 9.26
C HIS A 82 -13.25 5.67 8.75
N TRP A 83 -13.89 4.51 8.71
CA TRP A 83 -15.23 4.34 8.13
C TRP A 83 -16.32 4.55 9.19
N GLU A 84 -16.20 3.92 10.34
CA GLU A 84 -17.27 3.91 11.33
C GLU A 84 -17.28 5.24 12.13
N PRO A 85 -18.39 6.00 12.12
CA PRO A 85 -18.44 7.35 12.67
C PRO A 85 -18.34 7.40 14.21
N ASP A 86 -18.55 6.26 14.87
CA ASP A 86 -18.48 6.09 16.31
C ASP A 86 -17.11 5.58 16.79
N LEU A 87 -16.18 5.28 15.88
CA LEU A 87 -14.81 4.92 16.20
C LEU A 87 -13.88 6.12 16.12
N GLU A 88 -12.99 6.23 17.10
CA GLU A 88 -12.02 7.32 17.15
C GLU A 88 -10.83 7.06 16.22
N ILE A 89 -10.47 8.06 15.42
CA ILE A 89 -9.18 8.07 14.72
C ILE A 89 -8.13 8.66 15.68
N ARG A 90 -7.22 7.81 16.15
CA ARG A 90 -6.15 8.23 17.08
C ARG A 90 -5.28 9.33 16.47
N ASP A 91 -5.01 10.37 17.27
CA ASP A 91 -4.22 11.55 16.88
C ASP A 91 -4.74 12.28 15.63
N PHE A 92 -6.05 12.21 15.36
CA PHE A 92 -6.66 12.84 14.19
C PHE A 92 -6.31 14.32 14.05
N ALA A 93 -6.47 15.10 15.11
CA ALA A 93 -6.22 16.55 15.08
C ALA A 93 -4.76 16.88 14.72
N THR A 94 -3.81 16.07 15.17
CA THR A 94 -2.38 16.27 14.92
C THR A 94 -2.00 15.82 13.50
N THR A 95 -2.43 14.62 13.12
CA THR A 95 -2.07 14.01 11.82
C THR A 95 -2.77 14.67 10.63
N ASN A 96 -3.85 15.40 10.87
CA ASN A 96 -4.66 16.09 9.86
C ASN A 96 -4.66 17.63 10.00
N ALA A 97 -3.69 18.20 10.70
CA ALA A 97 -3.57 19.66 10.88
C ALA A 97 -3.17 20.42 9.61
N THR A 98 -2.81 19.72 8.54
CA THR A 98 -2.31 20.32 7.29
C THR A 98 -3.46 20.71 6.36
N SER A 99 -3.18 21.61 5.42
CA SER A 99 -4.14 22.01 4.37
C SER A 99 -4.46 20.89 3.38
N ALA A 100 -3.71 19.77 3.41
CA ALA A 100 -3.97 18.60 2.59
C ALA A 100 -5.09 17.72 3.16
N TYR A 101 -5.53 17.94 4.41
CA TYR A 101 -6.63 17.18 4.98
C TYR A 101 -7.95 17.40 4.22
N ARG A 102 -8.65 16.29 3.95
CA ARG A 102 -10.08 16.27 3.61
C ARG A 102 -10.72 15.04 4.26
N ASP A 103 -12.00 15.14 4.62
CA ASP A 103 -12.77 14.00 5.13
C ASP A 103 -12.75 12.85 4.10
N ALA A 104 -12.36 11.66 4.55
CA ALA A 104 -12.11 10.55 3.64
C ALA A 104 -13.36 10.09 2.88
N ARG A 105 -14.53 10.05 3.53
CA ARG A 105 -15.76 9.55 2.89
C ARG A 105 -16.26 10.53 1.85
N GLU A 106 -16.25 11.83 2.17
CA GLU A 106 -16.62 12.87 1.23
C GLU A 106 -15.64 12.90 0.03
N ALA A 107 -14.34 12.93 0.30
CA ALA A 107 -13.32 13.08 -0.72
C ALA A 107 -13.25 11.86 -1.65
N ILE A 108 -13.19 10.64 -1.10
CA ILE A 108 -13.11 9.42 -1.92
C ILE A 108 -14.39 9.22 -2.75
N GLY A 109 -15.55 9.58 -2.20
CA GLY A 109 -16.84 9.45 -2.86
C GLY A 109 -17.14 10.53 -3.91
N SER A 110 -16.36 11.61 -3.98
CA SER A 110 -16.66 12.74 -4.87
C SER A 110 -16.39 12.47 -6.35
N GLY A 111 -15.47 11.55 -6.65
CA GLY A 111 -14.98 11.30 -8.00
C GLY A 111 -13.91 12.30 -8.48
N ASP A 112 -13.42 13.19 -7.61
CA ASP A 112 -12.41 14.20 -7.96
C ASP A 112 -10.98 13.62 -8.11
N TYR A 113 -10.77 12.37 -7.70
CA TYR A 113 -9.44 11.76 -7.63
C TYR A 113 -9.21 10.76 -8.76
N ASP A 114 -8.09 10.92 -9.46
CA ASP A 114 -7.59 9.97 -10.44
C ASP A 114 -7.14 8.67 -9.76
N ALA A 115 -6.61 8.76 -8.53
CA ALA A 115 -6.19 7.61 -7.75
C ALA A 115 -6.53 7.73 -6.26
N VAL A 116 -7.03 6.63 -5.69
CA VAL A 116 -7.25 6.47 -4.24
C VAL A 116 -6.32 5.38 -3.72
N ILE A 117 -5.50 5.74 -2.76
CA ILE A 117 -4.42 4.90 -2.20
C ILE A 117 -4.81 4.53 -0.77
N LEU A 118 -4.95 3.23 -0.53
CA LEU A 118 -5.44 2.66 0.72
C LEU A 118 -4.34 1.82 1.37
N THR A 119 -4.04 2.07 2.65
CA THR A 119 -3.24 1.16 3.48
C THR A 119 -4.01 0.78 4.74
N GLU A 120 -3.84 -0.46 5.16
CA GLU A 120 -4.38 -0.99 6.42
C GLU A 120 -3.35 -0.82 7.56
N MET A 121 -3.80 -0.80 8.82
CA MET A 121 -2.94 -0.74 9.99
C MET A 121 -1.80 -1.79 9.96
N VAL A 122 -0.66 -1.43 10.57
CA VAL A 122 0.62 -2.17 10.48
C VAL A 122 0.48 -3.66 10.86
N GLU A 123 -0.18 -3.96 11.98
CA GLU A 123 -0.39 -5.35 12.42
C GLU A 123 -1.51 -6.03 11.61
N LEU A 124 -1.18 -6.40 10.37
CA LEU A 124 -2.12 -6.93 9.40
C LEU A 124 -2.80 -8.24 9.87
N ARG A 125 -2.12 -9.04 10.70
CA ARG A 125 -2.71 -10.26 11.29
C ARG A 125 -3.88 -9.91 12.21
N ASP A 126 -3.75 -8.83 12.99
CA ASP A 126 -4.82 -8.34 13.86
C ASP A 126 -5.89 -7.60 13.06
N ALA A 127 -5.50 -6.79 12.07
CA ALA A 127 -6.43 -6.12 11.16
C ALA A 127 -7.42 -7.11 10.53
N LEU A 128 -6.91 -8.23 10.02
CA LEU A 128 -7.70 -9.29 9.41
C LEU A 128 -8.54 -10.10 10.41
N ARG A 129 -8.15 -10.14 11.69
CA ARG A 129 -8.80 -10.98 12.71
C ARG A 129 -9.85 -10.23 13.52
N TYR A 130 -9.63 -8.95 13.79
CA TYR A 130 -10.39 -8.17 14.76
C TYR A 130 -10.98 -6.87 14.21
N PHE A 131 -10.45 -6.37 13.10
CA PHE A 131 -10.87 -5.08 12.52
C PHE A 131 -11.56 -5.22 11.16
N ASP A 132 -11.92 -6.44 10.76
CA ASP A 132 -12.60 -6.73 9.50
C ASP A 132 -11.91 -6.09 8.28
N GLY A 133 -10.57 -6.00 8.29
CA GLY A 133 -9.83 -5.15 7.35
C GLY A 133 -10.13 -5.45 5.87
N ALA A 134 -10.39 -6.72 5.52
CA ALA A 134 -10.77 -7.10 4.16
C ALA A 134 -12.12 -6.50 3.72
N ASP A 135 -13.10 -6.45 4.62
CA ASP A 135 -14.42 -5.91 4.36
C ASP A 135 -14.35 -4.39 4.22
N TYR A 136 -13.59 -3.70 5.08
CA TYR A 136 -13.44 -2.25 5.00
C TYR A 136 -12.58 -1.80 3.83
N PHE A 137 -11.54 -2.57 3.46
CA PHE A 137 -10.82 -2.33 2.22
C PHE A 137 -11.79 -2.36 1.03
N HIS A 138 -12.63 -3.40 0.93
CA HIS A 138 -13.60 -3.52 -0.14
C HIS A 138 -14.59 -2.34 -0.16
N ARG A 139 -15.11 -1.91 1.00
CA ARG A 139 -16.01 -0.75 1.10
C ARG A 139 -15.37 0.54 0.60
N TRP A 140 -14.13 0.83 1.00
CA TRP A 140 -13.39 2.01 0.54
C TRP A 140 -13.08 1.94 -0.96
N ALA A 141 -12.68 0.78 -1.46
CA ALA A 141 -12.42 0.56 -2.87
C ALA A 141 -13.70 0.75 -3.71
N ASP A 142 -14.84 0.22 -3.27
CA ASP A 142 -16.12 0.40 -3.94
C ASP A 142 -16.61 1.84 -3.91
N LEU A 143 -16.42 2.55 -2.78
CA LEU A 143 -16.71 3.98 -2.69
C LEU A 143 -15.92 4.77 -3.77
N ALA A 144 -14.61 4.53 -3.86
CA ALA A 144 -13.76 5.16 -4.88
C ALA A 144 -14.25 4.84 -6.31
N ARG A 145 -14.59 3.57 -6.59
CA ARG A 145 -15.11 3.14 -7.90
C ARG A 145 -16.46 3.75 -8.25
N SER A 146 -17.28 4.05 -7.24
CA SER A 146 -18.60 4.67 -7.41
C SER A 146 -18.51 6.17 -7.65
N GLY A 147 -17.47 6.84 -7.15
CA GLY A 147 -17.24 8.26 -7.36
C GLY A 147 -16.96 8.58 -8.83
N ALA A 148 -16.10 7.79 -9.49
CA ALA A 148 -15.88 7.88 -10.93
C ALA A 148 -15.42 6.55 -11.55
N THR A 149 -15.73 6.34 -12.83
CA THR A 149 -15.39 5.11 -13.59
C THR A 149 -13.89 4.98 -13.85
N GLU A 150 -13.17 6.09 -13.89
CA GLU A 150 -11.74 6.14 -14.21
C GLU A 150 -10.83 6.11 -12.97
N THR A 151 -11.38 6.34 -11.77
CA THR A 151 -10.60 6.32 -10.52
C THR A 151 -9.94 4.96 -10.33
N ARG A 152 -8.62 5.01 -10.12
CA ARG A 152 -7.77 3.84 -9.88
C ARG A 152 -7.64 3.63 -8.38
N VAL A 153 -7.83 2.38 -7.94
CA VAL A 153 -7.64 2.01 -6.53
C VAL A 153 -6.28 1.38 -6.36
N TYR A 154 -5.52 1.81 -5.37
CA TYR A 154 -4.22 1.25 -5.03
C TYR A 154 -4.20 0.73 -3.59
N LEU A 155 -3.69 -0.48 -3.41
CA LEU A 155 -3.19 -0.99 -2.15
C LEU A 155 -1.76 -0.48 -1.96
N TYR A 156 -1.53 0.29 -0.91
CA TYR A 156 -0.20 0.64 -0.44
C TYR A 156 0.28 -0.40 0.57
N GLU A 157 1.19 -1.28 0.14
CA GLU A 157 1.83 -2.26 1.04
C GLU A 157 2.93 -1.56 1.84
N THR A 158 2.72 -1.49 3.16
CA THR A 158 3.69 -0.97 4.12
C THR A 158 4.58 -2.09 4.68
N TRP A 159 5.49 -1.73 5.57
CA TRP A 159 6.46 -2.62 6.22
C TRP A 159 6.09 -2.89 7.69
N HIS A 160 6.95 -3.64 8.38
CA HIS A 160 6.80 -4.04 9.78
C HIS A 160 7.85 -3.38 10.68
N HIS A 161 7.77 -3.63 11.98
CA HIS A 161 8.80 -3.19 12.93
C HIS A 161 10.14 -3.88 12.64
N LEU A 162 11.25 -3.14 12.72
CA LEU A 162 12.61 -3.68 12.55
C LEU A 162 12.95 -4.79 13.56
N ASN A 163 12.36 -4.72 14.75
CA ASN A 163 12.54 -5.68 15.83
C ASN A 163 11.44 -6.75 15.89
N ASP A 164 10.66 -6.94 14.82
CA ASP A 164 9.66 -8.00 14.75
C ASP A 164 10.32 -9.38 14.99
N PRO A 165 9.77 -10.22 15.90
CA PRO A 165 10.39 -11.49 16.26
C PRO A 165 10.43 -12.52 15.11
N ASP A 166 9.53 -12.42 14.13
CA ASP A 166 9.56 -13.26 12.93
C ASP A 166 10.59 -12.74 11.90
N GLY A 167 11.16 -11.55 12.13
CA GLY A 167 12.15 -10.88 11.30
C GLY A 167 11.53 -9.93 10.26
N TRP A 168 12.00 -8.68 10.23
CA TRP A 168 11.47 -7.63 9.36
C TRP A 168 11.40 -8.01 7.87
N GLU A 169 12.52 -8.44 7.30
CA GLU A 169 12.61 -8.82 5.88
C GLU A 169 11.80 -10.08 5.59
N THR A 170 11.83 -11.06 6.50
CA THR A 170 11.03 -12.28 6.41
C THR A 170 9.55 -11.96 6.32
N ARG A 171 9.05 -11.07 7.20
CA ARG A 171 7.65 -10.65 7.23
C ARG A 171 7.24 -9.94 5.94
N ILE A 172 8.04 -9.00 5.45
CA ILE A 172 7.81 -8.33 4.16
C ILE A 172 7.67 -9.36 3.03
N ALA A 173 8.61 -10.31 2.91
CA ALA A 173 8.59 -11.30 1.85
C ALA A 173 7.40 -12.27 1.97
N GLN A 174 7.06 -12.70 3.19
CA GLN A 174 6.09 -13.76 3.43
C GLN A 174 4.65 -13.26 3.55
N ASP A 175 4.42 -12.01 3.93
CA ASP A 175 3.07 -11.49 4.18
C ASP A 175 2.41 -10.93 2.91
N LEU A 176 3.17 -10.49 1.89
CA LEU A 176 2.63 -9.89 0.67
C LEU A 176 1.57 -10.79 -0.01
N GLY A 177 1.94 -12.01 -0.37
CA GLY A 177 1.03 -12.93 -1.06
C GLY A 177 -0.17 -13.35 -0.20
N PRO A 178 0.07 -13.97 0.97
CA PRO A 178 -1.00 -14.54 1.80
C PRO A 178 -1.87 -13.49 2.51
N LEU A 179 -1.30 -12.41 3.03
CA LEU A 179 -2.03 -11.46 3.87
C LEU A 179 -2.53 -10.27 3.05
N TRP A 180 -1.62 -9.50 2.45
CA TRP A 180 -1.96 -8.27 1.71
C TRP A 180 -2.81 -8.57 0.46
N LEU A 181 -2.36 -9.49 -0.39
CA LEU A 181 -3.05 -9.81 -1.64
C LEU A 181 -4.15 -10.85 -1.44
N GLY A 182 -3.87 -11.92 -0.70
CA GLY A 182 -4.76 -13.05 -0.56
C GLY A 182 -5.98 -12.79 0.33
N LYS A 183 -5.74 -12.18 1.50
CA LYS A 183 -6.77 -11.98 2.53
C LYS A 183 -7.35 -10.57 2.53
N LEU A 184 -6.53 -9.53 2.58
CA LEU A 184 -6.99 -8.15 2.68
C LEU A 184 -7.71 -7.72 1.39
N THR A 185 -7.05 -7.82 0.24
CA THR A 185 -7.64 -7.34 -1.04
C THR A 185 -8.25 -8.44 -1.90
N GLY A 186 -8.14 -9.70 -1.48
CA GLY A 186 -8.48 -10.83 -2.35
C GLY A 186 -9.97 -10.95 -2.65
N ALA A 187 -10.83 -10.66 -1.67
CA ALA A 187 -12.28 -10.63 -1.88
C ALA A 187 -12.66 -9.55 -2.89
N ASP A 188 -12.18 -8.33 -2.68
CA ASP A 188 -12.37 -7.19 -3.58
C ASP A 188 -11.88 -7.48 -5.00
N SER A 189 -10.65 -8.02 -5.14
CA SER A 189 -10.07 -8.34 -6.45
C SER A 189 -10.89 -9.36 -7.22
N ARG A 190 -11.49 -10.34 -6.54
CA ARG A 190 -12.35 -11.37 -7.17
C ARG A 190 -13.73 -10.82 -7.54
N ALA A 191 -14.27 -9.88 -6.75
CA ALA A 191 -15.54 -9.23 -7.03
C ALA A 191 -15.41 -8.21 -8.18
N ASN A 192 -14.25 -7.57 -8.31
CA ASN A 192 -14.00 -6.47 -9.24
C ASN A 192 -12.82 -6.76 -10.20
N PRO A 193 -12.84 -7.87 -10.98
CA PRO A 193 -11.67 -8.28 -11.78
C PRO A 193 -11.29 -7.31 -12.90
N GLU A 194 -12.24 -6.50 -13.40
CA GLU A 194 -12.01 -5.50 -14.43
C GLU A 194 -11.46 -4.17 -13.87
N ARG A 195 -11.66 -3.91 -12.58
CA ARG A 195 -11.21 -2.70 -11.87
C ARG A 195 -10.62 -3.05 -10.49
N PRO A 196 -9.64 -3.96 -10.39
CA PRO A 196 -9.13 -4.40 -9.10
C PRO A 196 -8.29 -3.29 -8.44
N ALA A 197 -7.96 -3.46 -7.17
CA ALA A 197 -6.89 -2.69 -6.56
C ALA A 197 -5.51 -3.10 -7.12
N TYR A 198 -4.68 -2.11 -7.44
CA TYR A 198 -3.30 -2.26 -7.89
C TYR A 198 -2.32 -2.12 -6.73
N LEU A 199 -1.11 -2.68 -6.86
CA LEU A 199 -0.13 -2.68 -5.77
C LEU A 199 0.86 -1.51 -5.87
N ILE A 200 1.06 -0.79 -4.77
CA ILE A 200 2.24 0.04 -4.50
C ILE A 200 3.12 -0.74 -3.49
N PRO A 201 4.23 -1.35 -3.94
CA PRO A 201 4.98 -2.37 -3.18
C PRO A 201 6.10 -1.77 -2.33
N ALA A 202 5.78 -0.85 -1.40
CA ALA A 202 6.81 -0.10 -0.71
C ALA A 202 7.60 -0.94 0.30
N GLY A 203 6.98 -1.88 0.99
CA GLY A 203 7.69 -2.84 1.84
C GLY A 203 8.74 -3.62 1.05
N GLN A 204 8.38 -4.12 -0.14
CA GLN A 204 9.30 -4.83 -1.02
C GLN A 204 10.49 -3.96 -1.46
N VAL A 205 10.23 -2.71 -1.83
CA VAL A 205 11.27 -1.76 -2.23
C VAL A 205 12.18 -1.41 -1.05
N MET A 206 11.61 -1.14 0.12
CA MET A 206 12.38 -0.89 1.35
C MET A 206 13.32 -2.06 1.66
N ALA A 207 12.83 -3.31 1.54
CA ALA A 207 13.66 -4.49 1.74
C ALA A 207 14.78 -4.62 0.69
N ALA A 208 14.53 -4.26 -0.57
CA ALA A 208 15.55 -4.26 -1.61
C ALA A 208 16.65 -3.21 -1.37
N VAL A 209 16.28 -2.00 -0.97
CA VAL A 209 17.23 -0.94 -0.61
C VAL A 209 18.04 -1.33 0.62
N ALA A 210 17.38 -1.87 1.65
CA ALA A 210 18.05 -2.37 2.85
C ALA A 210 19.11 -3.44 2.55
N ARG A 211 18.78 -4.44 1.72
CA ARG A 211 19.74 -5.46 1.29
C ARG A 211 20.95 -4.86 0.56
N ALA A 212 20.71 -3.90 -0.33
CA ALA A 212 21.77 -3.23 -1.08
C ALA A 212 22.67 -2.39 -0.16
N ALA A 213 22.11 -1.69 0.82
CA ALA A 213 22.87 -0.98 1.85
C ALA A 213 23.77 -1.94 2.65
N GLU A 214 23.21 -3.07 3.12
CA GLU A 214 23.93 -4.08 3.90
C GLU A 214 25.00 -4.83 3.07
N ALA A 215 24.83 -4.89 1.74
CA ALA A 215 25.83 -5.39 0.81
C ALA A 215 26.92 -4.35 0.45
N GLY A 216 26.81 -3.11 0.97
CA GLY A 216 27.76 -2.03 0.67
C GLY A 216 27.60 -1.42 -0.72
N GLU A 217 26.42 -1.58 -1.34
CA GLU A 217 26.14 -1.09 -2.70
C GLU A 217 25.60 0.35 -2.71
N ILE A 218 25.22 0.89 -1.56
CA ILE A 218 24.69 2.26 -1.42
C ILE A 218 25.66 3.09 -0.58
N ASP A 219 26.28 4.07 -1.22
CA ASP A 219 27.18 5.01 -0.56
C ASP A 219 26.48 5.78 0.57
N GLY A 220 27.13 5.85 1.73
CA GLY A 220 26.59 6.50 2.92
C GLY A 220 25.54 5.70 3.71
N MET A 221 25.20 4.47 3.29
CA MET A 221 24.36 3.55 4.05
C MET A 221 25.10 2.26 4.34
N THR A 222 24.83 1.66 5.50
CA THR A 222 25.43 0.38 5.89
C THR A 222 24.42 -0.59 6.51
N THR A 223 23.26 -0.11 6.94
CA THR A 223 22.22 -0.90 7.60
C THR A 223 20.83 -0.44 7.16
N ARG A 224 19.84 -1.34 7.23
CA ARG A 224 18.42 -0.98 7.04
C ARG A 224 17.94 0.14 7.97
N GLU A 225 18.55 0.26 9.15
CA GLU A 225 18.20 1.26 10.17
C GLU A 225 18.47 2.69 9.70
N ASP A 226 19.33 2.87 8.69
CA ASP A 226 19.61 4.17 8.08
C ASP A 226 18.38 4.77 7.36
N LEU A 227 17.34 3.96 7.08
CA LEU A 227 16.07 4.42 6.51
C LEU A 227 15.05 4.86 7.57
N PHE A 228 15.33 4.63 8.85
CA PHE A 228 14.39 4.82 9.94
C PHE A 228 14.71 6.04 10.80
N ALA A 229 13.66 6.59 11.39
CA ALA A 229 13.78 7.75 12.25
C ALA A 229 14.52 7.40 13.55
N ARG A 230 15.07 8.43 14.18
CA ARG A 230 15.59 8.37 15.55
C ARG A 230 14.91 9.46 16.35
N ASN A 231 14.59 9.18 17.60
CA ASN A 231 14.06 10.19 18.49
C ASN A 231 15.16 11.18 18.94
N ASP A 232 14.78 12.21 19.69
CA ASP A 232 15.71 13.26 20.17
C ASP A 232 16.85 12.72 21.04
N GLN A 233 16.68 11.53 21.64
CA GLN A 233 17.71 10.84 22.42
C GLN A 233 18.58 9.91 21.57
N GLY A 234 18.39 9.89 20.24
CA GLY A 234 19.10 9.04 19.28
C GLY A 234 18.63 7.60 19.23
N ALA A 235 17.61 7.22 20.00
CA ALA A 235 17.05 5.88 19.97
C ALA A 235 16.31 5.66 18.65
N LEU A 236 16.55 4.49 18.05
CA LEU A 236 15.95 4.08 16.79
C LEU A 236 14.42 3.93 16.95
N ASP A 237 13.67 4.61 16.10
CA ASP A 237 12.28 4.25 15.83
C ASP A 237 12.29 3.03 14.91
N THR A 238 11.63 1.96 15.34
CA THR A 238 11.68 0.69 14.62
C THR A 238 10.64 0.60 13.50
N ILE A 239 9.76 1.59 13.34
CA ILE A 239 8.64 1.53 12.39
C ILE A 239 8.53 2.78 11.52
N HIS A 240 8.80 3.97 12.05
CA HIS A 240 8.70 5.21 11.27
C HIS A 240 9.99 5.48 10.50
N ILE A 241 9.83 5.82 9.22
CA ILE A 241 10.91 6.17 8.32
C ILE A 241 11.42 7.59 8.56
N ASN A 242 12.68 7.84 8.23
CA ASN A 242 13.25 9.18 8.13
C ASN A 242 13.12 9.73 6.70
N ASP A 243 13.74 10.88 6.42
CA ASP A 243 13.72 11.51 5.08
C ASP A 243 14.19 10.58 3.95
N LEU A 244 15.20 9.75 4.20
CA LEU A 244 15.75 8.82 3.22
C LEU A 244 14.73 7.73 2.91
N GLY A 245 14.11 7.15 3.95
CA GLY A 245 13.02 6.19 3.76
C GLY A 245 11.81 6.84 3.06
N ALA A 246 11.44 8.07 3.44
CA ALA A 246 10.34 8.80 2.80
C ALA A 246 10.60 9.02 1.30
N TYR A 247 11.84 9.34 0.93
CA TYR A 247 12.26 9.43 -0.46
C TYR A 247 12.12 8.10 -1.21
N VAL A 248 12.56 6.97 -0.62
CA VAL A 248 12.39 5.64 -1.24
C VAL A 248 10.92 5.32 -1.50
N VAL A 249 10.04 5.59 -0.52
CA VAL A 249 8.61 5.35 -0.64
C VAL A 249 7.96 6.29 -1.65
N ALA A 250 8.38 7.57 -1.70
CA ALA A 250 7.90 8.54 -2.68
C ALA A 250 8.29 8.16 -4.12
N LEU A 251 9.52 7.69 -4.35
CA LEU A 251 9.94 7.16 -5.65
C LEU A 251 9.12 5.93 -6.04
N THR A 252 8.77 5.07 -5.08
CA THR A 252 7.93 3.89 -5.32
C THR A 252 6.53 4.30 -5.77
N HIS A 253 5.92 5.26 -5.09
CA HIS A 253 4.63 5.84 -5.48
C HIS A 253 4.72 6.49 -6.86
N TYR A 254 5.75 7.29 -7.12
CA TYR A 254 5.96 7.92 -8.42
C TYR A 254 6.03 6.87 -9.55
N ALA A 255 6.85 5.84 -9.35
CA ALA A 255 7.07 4.79 -10.34
C ALA A 255 5.77 4.07 -10.69
N VAL A 256 4.96 3.73 -9.69
CA VAL A 256 3.69 3.01 -9.90
C VAL A 256 2.59 3.92 -10.46
N LEU A 257 2.36 5.08 -9.83
CA LEU A 257 1.26 5.98 -10.20
C LEU A 257 1.44 6.54 -11.60
N TYR A 258 2.65 7.00 -11.92
CA TYR A 258 2.95 7.58 -13.24
C TYR A 258 3.42 6.56 -14.26
N GLN A 259 3.71 5.32 -13.86
CA GLN A 259 4.30 4.28 -14.71
C GLN A 259 5.59 4.76 -15.40
N ARG A 260 6.43 5.50 -14.67
CA ARG A 260 7.65 6.13 -15.19
C ARG A 260 8.85 5.70 -14.38
N SER A 261 9.98 5.57 -15.06
CA SER A 261 11.24 5.33 -14.38
C SER A 261 11.59 6.52 -13.46
N PRO A 262 11.93 6.28 -12.19
CA PRO A 262 12.43 7.31 -11.28
C PRO A 262 13.89 7.72 -11.52
N LEU A 263 14.58 7.10 -12.49
CA LEU A 263 15.98 7.40 -12.78
C LEU A 263 16.18 8.85 -13.22
N GLY A 264 17.12 9.54 -12.57
CA GLY A 264 17.47 10.93 -12.87
C GLY A 264 16.54 11.96 -12.24
N LEU A 265 15.56 11.55 -11.43
CA LEU A 265 14.74 12.47 -10.64
C LEU A 265 15.60 13.23 -9.61
N PRO A 266 15.16 14.42 -9.17
CA PRO A 266 15.83 15.15 -8.11
C PRO A 266 15.85 14.34 -6.80
N HIS A 267 16.95 14.42 -6.07
CA HIS A 267 17.14 13.71 -4.80
C HIS A 267 17.25 14.64 -3.59
N GLN A 268 17.37 15.95 -3.81
CA GLN A 268 17.33 16.98 -2.78
C GLN A 268 15.92 17.55 -2.75
N LEU A 269 15.15 17.17 -1.74
CA LEU A 269 13.75 17.53 -1.60
C LEU A 269 13.52 18.32 -0.30
N GLN A 270 12.34 18.89 -0.17
CA GLN A 270 11.87 19.51 1.06
C GLN A 270 10.93 18.57 1.82
N ARG A 271 10.92 18.71 3.14
CA ARG A 271 9.90 18.15 4.03
C ARG A 271 8.60 18.94 3.93
N SER A 272 7.53 18.39 4.49
CA SER A 272 6.21 19.01 4.53
C SER A 272 6.16 20.37 5.25
N ASP A 273 7.08 20.63 6.17
CA ASP A 273 7.24 21.91 6.87
C ASP A 273 8.04 22.96 6.07
N GLY A 274 8.50 22.62 4.86
CA GLY A 274 9.31 23.46 4.00
C GLY A 274 10.82 23.44 4.33
N SER A 275 11.26 22.71 5.36
CA SER A 275 12.68 22.51 5.63
C SER A 275 13.32 21.58 4.59
N ALA A 276 14.63 21.70 4.38
CA ALA A 276 15.36 20.76 3.53
C ALA A 276 15.37 19.36 4.18
N ALA A 277 15.04 18.34 3.39
CA ALA A 277 15.16 16.95 3.81
C ALA A 277 16.62 16.50 3.74
N ASN A 278 17.02 15.59 4.63
CA ASN A 278 18.25 14.85 4.45
C ASN A 278 18.18 14.07 3.14
N SER A 279 19.27 14.08 2.38
CA SER A 279 19.29 13.50 1.03
C SER A 279 20.49 12.58 0.84
N PHE A 280 20.30 11.60 -0.04
CA PHE A 280 21.37 10.77 -0.55
C PHE A 280 22.44 11.60 -1.27
N THR A 281 23.68 11.10 -1.30
CA THR A 281 24.67 11.61 -2.27
C THR A 281 24.16 11.36 -3.70
N PRO A 282 24.60 12.11 -4.73
CA PRO A 282 24.14 11.88 -6.09
C PRO A 282 24.33 10.43 -6.58
N MET A 283 25.42 9.79 -6.17
CA MET A 283 25.71 8.38 -6.52
C MET A 283 24.76 7.42 -5.79
N ALA A 284 24.56 7.60 -4.49
CA ALA A 284 23.61 6.79 -3.71
C ALA A 284 22.17 6.98 -4.20
N ALA A 285 21.77 8.20 -4.54
CA ALA A 285 20.45 8.50 -5.08
C ALA A 285 20.19 7.77 -6.40
N ALA A 286 21.16 7.78 -7.32
CA ALA A 286 21.04 7.07 -8.59
C ALA A 286 20.91 5.56 -8.38
N GLN A 287 21.65 4.98 -7.44
CA GLN A 287 21.55 3.57 -7.09
C GLN A 287 20.19 3.24 -6.47
N VAL A 288 19.70 4.05 -5.53
CA VAL A 288 18.37 3.90 -4.93
C VAL A 288 17.26 3.98 -5.98
N GLN A 289 17.29 4.96 -6.88
CA GLN A 289 16.31 5.09 -7.97
C GLN A 289 16.32 3.85 -8.88
N LYS A 290 17.50 3.30 -9.19
CA LYS A 290 17.64 2.06 -9.95
C LYS A 290 16.99 0.89 -9.23
N ILE A 291 17.31 0.68 -7.96
CA ILE A 291 16.74 -0.40 -7.14
C ILE A 291 15.22 -0.29 -7.05
N VAL A 292 14.69 0.92 -6.84
CA VAL A 292 13.24 1.17 -6.83
C VAL A 292 12.62 0.73 -8.15
N TRP A 293 13.18 1.15 -9.28
CA TRP A 293 12.65 0.83 -10.61
C TRP A 293 12.68 -0.68 -10.89
N GLU A 294 13.82 -1.31 -10.66
CA GLU A 294 14.00 -2.75 -10.87
C GLU A 294 13.06 -3.55 -9.98
N THR A 295 12.94 -3.18 -8.70
CA THR A 295 12.04 -3.85 -7.77
C THR A 295 10.60 -3.69 -8.22
N VAL A 296 10.12 -2.48 -8.52
CA VAL A 296 8.76 -2.23 -9.00
C VAL A 296 8.43 -3.10 -10.21
N LEU A 297 9.32 -3.18 -11.21
CA LEU A 297 9.09 -3.98 -12.42
C LEU A 297 8.93 -5.48 -12.17
N THR A 298 9.46 -6.01 -11.05
CA THR A 298 9.28 -7.42 -10.68
C THR A 298 7.94 -7.68 -9.96
N GLN A 299 7.25 -6.64 -9.51
CA GLN A 299 6.09 -6.81 -8.65
C GLN A 299 4.84 -7.14 -9.46
N PRO A 300 4.12 -8.21 -9.08
CA PRO A 300 2.85 -8.51 -9.71
C PRO A 300 1.84 -7.42 -9.31
N ARG A 301 0.83 -7.23 -10.15
CA ARG A 301 -0.34 -6.38 -9.84
C ARG A 301 -0.10 -4.85 -9.78
N ILE A 302 1.04 -4.35 -10.23
CA ILE A 302 1.32 -2.90 -10.33
C ILE A 302 0.53 -2.20 -11.46
N GLY A 303 -0.10 -2.97 -12.36
CA GLY A 303 -0.91 -2.45 -13.46
C GLY A 303 -0.12 -2.01 -14.68
N PHE A 304 1.16 -2.38 -14.81
CA PHE A 304 1.94 -2.08 -16.01
C PHE A 304 1.50 -3.00 -17.15
N GLY A 305 1.45 -2.45 -18.37
CA GLY A 305 1.33 -3.25 -19.57
C GLY A 305 2.51 -4.22 -19.70
N VAL A 306 2.24 -5.45 -20.14
CA VAL A 306 3.32 -6.30 -20.67
C VAL A 306 3.86 -5.56 -21.88
N THR A 307 5.05 -4.96 -21.76
CA THR A 307 5.78 -4.57 -22.94
C THR A 307 6.08 -5.87 -23.68
N SER A 308 5.40 -6.08 -24.81
CA SER A 308 5.82 -7.09 -25.75
C SER A 308 7.26 -6.72 -26.10
N GLY A 309 8.20 -7.47 -25.54
CA GLY A 309 9.61 -7.35 -25.85
C GLY A 309 9.72 -7.40 -27.36
N GLY A 310 10.14 -6.29 -27.96
CA GLY A 310 10.47 -6.27 -29.37
C GLY A 310 11.54 -7.33 -29.59
N GLU A 311 11.17 -8.42 -30.25
CA GLU A 311 12.11 -9.27 -30.96
C GLU A 311 12.78 -8.42 -32.05
N GLY A 312 13.81 -7.69 -31.64
CA GLY A 312 14.87 -7.30 -32.55
C GLY A 312 15.65 -8.56 -32.90
N THR A 313 15.29 -9.22 -34.00
CA THR A 313 16.21 -10.05 -34.80
C THR A 313 15.57 -10.45 -36.13
N LYS A 314 15.73 -9.61 -37.15
CA LYS A 314 16.59 -9.87 -38.33
C LYS A 314 16.56 -8.68 -39.29
#